data_AF-A0ABD0QPF1-F1
#
_entry.id   AF-A0ABD0QPF1-F1
#
_cell.length_a   1.000
_cell.length_b   1.000
_cell.length_c   1.000
_cell.angle_alpha   90.00
_cell.angle_beta   90.00
_cell.angle_gamma   90.00
#
_symmetry.space_group_name_H-M   'P 1'
#
loop_
_entity.id
_entity.type
_entity.pdbx_description
1 polymer ?
#
loop_
_entity_poly.entity_id
_entity_poly.type
_entity_poly.pdbx_seq_one_letter_code
_entity_poly.pdbx_strand_id
1 'polypeptide(L)'
;YAPLSDCGSEYQICVELLDEKKKPISTFQPEKVFFQKGKMYPWRQMTHVFMNYGPGVRFIRFTHGGKDTKFQKGQHGIQVTNSSVEICPTE
;
A
#
# COMPACT_ATOMS: atom_id res chain seq x y z
N TYR A 1 -5.20 0.14 6.93
CA TYR A 1 -6.22 -0.23 5.94
C TYR A 1 -7.24 -1.17 6.57
N ALA A 2 -8.50 -1.12 6.14
CA ALA A 2 -9.58 -2.02 6.58
C ALA A 2 -10.67 -2.10 5.49
N PRO A 3 -11.36 -3.24 5.31
CA PRO A 3 -12.49 -3.34 4.39
C PRO A 3 -13.74 -2.67 4.97
N LEU A 4 -14.60 -2.12 4.10
CA LEU A 4 -15.98 -1.78 4.49
C LEU A 4 -16.76 -3.08 4.78
N SER A 5 -17.53 -3.09 5.88
CA SER A 5 -17.99 -4.28 6.60
C SER A 5 -18.85 -5.29 5.83
N ASP A 6 -19.37 -4.94 4.64
CA ASP A 6 -20.33 -5.76 3.88
C ASP A 6 -19.83 -6.21 2.50
N CYS A 7 -18.59 -5.87 2.13
CA CYS A 7 -18.06 -6.12 0.79
C CYS A 7 -16.74 -6.92 0.83
N GLY A 8 -16.64 -7.94 -0.03
CA GLY A 8 -15.35 -8.56 -0.31
C GLY A 8 -14.46 -7.55 -1.04
N SER A 9 -13.22 -7.37 -0.60
CA SER A 9 -12.30 -6.37 -1.16
C SER A 9 -10.88 -6.91 -1.23
N GLU A 10 -10.08 -6.30 -2.10
CA GLU A 10 -8.64 -6.49 -2.13
C GLU A 10 -7.91 -5.23 -1.68
N TYR A 11 -6.71 -5.39 -1.13
CA TYR A 11 -5.78 -4.30 -0.83
C TYR A 11 -4.42 -4.60 -1.46
N GLN A 12 -3.84 -3.58 -2.08
CA GLN A 12 -2.47 -3.62 -2.59
C GLN A 12 -1.74 -2.33 -2.25
N ILE A 13 -0.45 -2.47 -1.99
CA ILE A 13 0.51 -1.37 -1.86
C ILE A 13 1.70 -1.64 -2.76
N CYS A 14 2.22 -0.59 -3.37
CA CYS A 14 3.48 -0.58 -4.10
C CYS A 14 4.22 0.70 -3.71
N VAL A 15 5.43 0.55 -3.18
CA VAL A 15 6.32 1.67 -2.86
C VAL A 15 7.61 1.48 -3.62
N GLU A 16 8.03 2.52 -4.34
CA GLU A 16 9.23 2.47 -5.16
C GLU A 16 10.16 3.63 -4.83
N LEU A 17 11.44 3.33 -4.66
CA LEU A 17 12.51 4.31 -4.64
C LEU A 17 12.96 4.52 -6.09
N LEU A 18 12.95 5.78 -6.56
CA LEU A 18 13.20 6.11 -7.95
C LEU A 18 14.41 7.03 -8.12
N ASP A 19 15.12 6.87 -9.24
CA ASP A 19 16.20 7.76 -9.68
C ASP A 19 15.68 9.10 -10.25
N GLU A 20 16.60 9.97 -10.68
CA GLU A 20 16.28 11.27 -11.30
C GLU A 20 15.38 11.17 -12.56
N LYS A 21 15.46 10.04 -13.27
CA LYS A 21 14.69 9.74 -14.48
C LYS A 21 13.39 9.01 -14.17
N LYS A 22 13.03 8.92 -12.87
CA LYS A 22 11.86 8.19 -12.34
C LYS A 22 11.91 6.67 -12.63
N LYS A 23 13.09 6.10 -12.81
CA LYS A 23 13.26 4.64 -12.92
C LYS A 23 13.39 4.00 -11.54
N PRO A 24 12.77 2.82 -11.30
CA PRO A 24 12.88 2.12 -10.03
C PRO A 24 14.30 1.65 -9.72
N ILE A 25 14.79 1.98 -8.53
CA ILE A 25 16.00 1.45 -7.91
C ILE A 25 15.65 0.29 -6.98
N SER A 26 14.58 0.45 -6.20
CA SER A 26 14.06 -0.58 -5.30
C SER A 26 12.54 -0.52 -5.24
N THR A 27 11.90 -1.68 -5.09
CA THR A 27 10.44 -1.82 -5.10
C THR A 27 10.01 -2.70 -3.94
N PHE A 28 9.08 -2.21 -3.14
CA PHE A 28 8.31 -2.97 -2.17
C PHE A 28 6.90 -3.17 -2.72
N GLN A 29 6.58 -4.40 -3.11
CA GLN A 29 5.26 -4.78 -3.58
C GLN A 29 4.89 -6.17 -3.04
N PRO A 30 4.31 -6.26 -1.84
CA PRO A 30 3.86 -7.52 -1.27
C PRO A 30 2.66 -8.06 -2.04
N GLU A 31 2.33 -9.34 -1.81
CA GLU A 31 1.13 -9.96 -2.36
C GLU A 31 -0.15 -9.20 -1.94
N LYS A 32 -1.16 -9.26 -2.80
CA LYS A 32 -2.46 -8.66 -2.53
C LYS A 32 -3.10 -9.31 -1.30
N VAL A 33 -3.70 -8.48 -0.46
CA VAL A 33 -4.48 -8.95 0.69
C VAL A 33 -5.94 -9.03 0.30
N PHE A 34 -6.58 -10.18 0.57
CA PHE A 34 -7.99 -10.41 0.27
C PHE A 34 -8.85 -10.46 1.54
N PHE A 35 -10.00 -9.80 1.49
CA PHE A 35 -10.99 -9.78 2.56
C PHE A 35 -12.27 -10.47 2.12
N GLN A 36 -12.74 -11.42 2.93
CA GLN A 36 -14.00 -12.13 2.69
C GLN A 36 -15.20 -11.28 3.11
N LYS A 37 -16.25 -11.32 2.30
CA LYS A 37 -17.54 -10.67 2.61
C LYS A 37 -18.15 -11.22 3.91
N GLY A 38 -18.82 -10.36 4.67
CA GLY A 38 -19.58 -10.74 5.87
C GLY A 38 -18.72 -11.04 7.09
N LYS A 39 -17.41 -10.75 7.01
CA LYS A 39 -16.50 -10.78 8.15
C LYS A 39 -16.09 -9.37 8.52
N MET A 40 -16.10 -9.06 9.80
CA MET A 40 -15.48 -7.83 10.30
C MET A 40 -13.97 -8.03 10.42
N TYR A 41 -13.22 -7.07 9.90
CA TYR A 41 -11.76 -7.05 10.05
C TYR A 41 -11.36 -5.77 10.78
N PRO A 42 -10.46 -5.87 11.77
CA PRO A 42 -9.91 -4.68 12.41
C PRO A 42 -9.02 -3.91 11.42
N TRP A 43 -8.71 -2.65 11.76
CA TRP A 43 -7.68 -1.88 11.08
C TRP A 43 -6.33 -2.60 11.14
N ARG A 44 -5.66 -2.67 10.00
CA ARG A 44 -4.33 -3.26 9.84
C ARG A 44 -3.31 -2.23 9.41
N GLN A 45 -2.07 -2.43 9.83
CA GLN A 45 -0.92 -1.63 9.45
C GLN A 45 -0.01 -2.42 8.51
N MET A 46 0.63 -1.73 7.57
CA MET A 46 1.69 -2.26 6.72
C MET A 46 2.91 -1.37 6.90
N THR A 47 4.06 -1.97 7.18
CA THR A 47 5.31 -1.23 7.42
C THR A 47 6.42 -1.87 6.60
N HIS A 48 7.27 -1.05 6.00
CA HIS A 48 8.47 -1.48 5.30
C HIS A 48 9.56 -0.43 5.48
N VAL A 49 10.80 -0.88 5.63
CA VAL A 49 11.98 -0.02 5.70
C VAL A 49 12.90 -0.41 4.56
N PHE A 50 13.17 0.55 3.68
CA PHE A 50 14.24 0.40 2.70
C PHE A 50 15.57 0.72 3.39
N MET A 51 16.47 -0.25 3.45
CA MET A 51 17.84 -0.07 3.93
C MET A 51 18.80 -0.47 2.82
N ASN A 52 20.00 0.14 2.80
CA ASN A 52 21.08 -0.24 1.88
C ASN A 52 20.63 -0.33 0.40
N TYR A 53 19.71 0.55 -0.02
CA TYR A 53 19.09 0.56 -1.34
C TYR A 53 19.99 1.14 -2.46
N GLY A 54 21.26 1.44 -2.15
CA GLY A 54 22.21 2.04 -3.08
C GLY A 54 22.04 3.55 -3.28
N PRO A 55 23.00 4.19 -3.97
CA PRO A 55 22.94 5.62 -4.27
C PRO A 55 21.92 5.95 -5.37
N GLY A 56 21.59 7.23 -5.52
CA GLY A 56 20.85 7.74 -6.69
C GLY A 56 19.34 7.96 -6.49
N VAL A 57 18.79 7.63 -5.32
CA VAL A 57 17.37 7.90 -5.01
C VAL A 57 17.09 9.40 -4.99
N ARG A 58 16.02 9.80 -5.68
CA ARG A 58 15.53 11.19 -5.77
C ARG A 58 14.03 11.31 -5.53
N PHE A 59 13.26 10.25 -5.77
CA PHE A 59 11.82 10.25 -5.52
C PHE A 59 11.35 8.97 -4.83
N ILE A 60 10.22 9.08 -4.14
CA ILE A 60 9.48 7.95 -3.59
C ILE A 60 8.11 7.94 -4.27
N ARG A 61 7.76 6.85 -4.96
CA ARG A 61 6.42 6.64 -5.50
C ARG A 61 5.67 5.71 -4.56
N PHE A 62 4.71 6.26 -3.84
CA PHE A 62 3.84 5.54 -2.91
C PHE A 62 2.46 5.39 -3.54
N THR A 63 2.06 4.16 -3.86
CA THR A 63 0.74 3.86 -4.43
C THR A 63 0.07 2.78 -3.58
N HIS A 64 -1.14 3.04 -3.10
CA HIS A 64 -1.92 2.00 -2.43
C HIS A 64 -3.41 2.19 -2.65
N GLY A 65 -4.16 1.12 -2.41
CA GLY A 65 -5.61 1.14 -2.57
C GLY A 65 -6.12 -0.27 -2.78
N GLY A 66 -7.33 -0.35 -3.32
CA GLY A 66 -8.04 -1.60 -3.44
C GLY A 66 -9.35 -1.42 -4.14
N LYS A 67 -9.87 -2.52 -4.67
CA LYS A 67 -11.17 -2.55 -5.35
C LYS A 67 -12.11 -3.45 -4.57
N ASP A 68 -13.40 -3.20 -4.72
CA ASP A 68 -14.37 -4.22 -4.38
C ASP A 68 -14.25 -5.40 -5.35
N THR A 69 -14.60 -6.58 -4.87
CA THR A 69 -14.55 -7.81 -5.67
C THR A 69 -15.71 -7.93 -6.67
N LYS A 70 -16.67 -7.00 -6.64
CA LYS A 70 -17.94 -7.10 -7.39
C LYS A 70 -18.26 -5.91 -8.30
N PHE A 71 -17.38 -4.90 -8.42
CA PHE A 71 -17.59 -3.71 -9.24
C PHE A 71 -18.97 -3.05 -9.02
N GLN A 72 -19.48 -3.09 -7.77
CA GLN A 72 -20.77 -2.53 -7.43
C GLN A 72 -20.68 -1.00 -7.45
N LYS A 73 -21.65 -0.34 -8.07
CA LYS A 73 -21.76 1.13 -8.04
C LYS A 73 -21.88 1.60 -6.58
N GLY A 74 -20.89 2.37 -6.09
CA GLY A 74 -20.86 2.98 -4.77
C GLY A 74 -19.45 3.02 -4.15
N GLN A 75 -19.30 3.63 -2.97
CA GLN A 75 -18.06 3.60 -2.17
C GLN A 75 -17.93 2.28 -1.40
N HIS A 76 -17.83 1.17 -2.14
CA HIS A 76 -17.61 -0.15 -1.57
C HIS A 76 -16.16 -0.54 -1.85
N GLY A 77 -15.39 -0.93 -0.82
CA GLY A 77 -13.99 -1.29 -1.00
C GLY A 77 -13.14 -1.13 0.25
N ILE A 78 -11.84 -0.91 0.04
CA ILE A 78 -10.88 -0.72 1.11
C ILE A 78 -10.87 0.73 1.59
N GLN A 79 -10.78 0.91 2.90
CA GLN A 79 -10.50 2.18 3.54
C GLN A 79 -9.00 2.26 3.84
N VAL A 80 -8.39 3.39 3.49
CA VAL A 80 -6.97 3.69 3.73
C VAL A 80 -6.85 5.04 4.40
N THR A 81 -5.98 5.13 5.39
CA THR A 81 -5.70 6.35 6.16
C THR A 81 -4.36 6.18 6.87
N ASN A 82 -3.87 7.27 7.47
CA ASN A 82 -2.62 7.32 8.23
C ASN A 82 -1.41 6.82 7.44
N SER A 83 -1.35 7.17 6.15
CA SER A 83 -0.21 6.87 5.29
C SER A 83 0.92 7.84 5.63
N SER A 84 2.11 7.31 5.95
CA SER A 84 3.30 8.11 6.17
C SER A 84 4.49 7.57 5.37
N VAL A 85 5.42 8.47 5.09
CA VAL A 85 6.76 8.18 4.58
C VAL A 85 7.70 9.04 5.40
N GLU A 86 8.67 8.40 6.05
CA GLU A 86 9.60 9.06 6.97
C GLU A 86 11.03 8.72 6.56
N ILE A 87 11.93 9.71 6.68
CA ILE A 87 13.36 9.53 6.49
C ILE A 87 13.98 9.60 7.88
N CYS A 88 14.43 8.46 8.37
CA CYS A 88 15.08 8.35 9.67
C CYS A 88 16.61 8.32 9.49
N PRO A 89 17.38 8.88 10.44
CA PRO A 89 18.81 8.66 10.51
C PRO A 89 19.12 7.15 10.54
N THR A 90 20.20 6.75 9.87
CA THR A 90 20.74 5.40 10.04
C THR A 90 21.42 5.32 11.40
N GLU A 91 21.08 4.28 12.18
CA GLU A 91 21.87 3.88 13.35
C GLU A 91 23.29 3.44 12.95
#